data_AF-A0A3R9E7E8-F1
#
_entry.id   AF-A0A3R9E7E8-F1
#
_cell.length_a   1.000
_cell.length_b   1.000
_cell.length_c   1.000
_cell.angle_alpha   90.00
_cell.angle_beta   90.00
_cell.angle_gamma   90.00
#
_symmetry.space_group_name_H-M   'P 1'
#
loop_
_entity.id
_entity.type
_entity.pdbx_description
1 polymer ?
#
loop_
_entity_poly.entity_id
_entity_poly.type
_entity_poly.pdbx_seq_one_letter_code
_entity_poly.pdbx_strand_id
1 'polypeptide(L)'
;MKWGFVMNCGCDSVKDLTLQRNDISKRIKESKMLKKRFRLIAKHSNGEEKLYVCNECNQLWQGSYAWNFGNGEYLFKIPSIEIKKWEVEHYTAPDEILMYLALMDRFLTENTFVASEENCRKENCNNKAVKGLNLCLEHHIKSLQYIGNLPKTPKGKLSDPYGQIYRKYKAIFDEAIMLLN
;
A
#
# COMPACT_ATOMS: atom_id res chain seq x y z
N MET A 1 -21.85 -35.27 10.18
CA MET A 1 -21.45 -34.38 11.28
C MET A 1 -20.01 -33.93 11.06
N LYS A 2 -19.79 -32.70 10.58
CA LYS A 2 -18.44 -32.10 10.50
C LYS A 2 -18.21 -31.38 11.83
N TRP A 3 -17.33 -31.94 12.65
CA TRP A 3 -16.88 -31.30 13.88
C TRP A 3 -16.05 -30.08 13.52
N GLY A 4 -16.67 -28.90 13.57
CA GLY A 4 -15.97 -27.62 13.51
C GLY A 4 -15.23 -27.41 14.83
N PHE A 5 -14.00 -27.90 14.94
CA PHE A 5 -13.09 -27.42 15.96
C PHE A 5 -12.81 -25.95 15.67
N VAL A 6 -13.54 -25.05 16.33
CA VAL A 6 -13.12 -23.67 16.52
C VAL A 6 -11.94 -23.72 17.48
N MET A 7 -10.78 -24.17 17.01
CA MET A 7 -9.54 -23.94 17.73
C MET A 7 -9.33 -22.43 17.71
N ASN A 8 -9.46 -21.83 18.88
CA ASN A 8 -9.33 -20.40 19.12
C ASN A 8 -7.88 -19.98 18.82
N CYS A 9 -7.59 -19.82 17.54
CA CYS A 9 -6.28 -19.45 16.99
C CYS A 9 -5.79 -18.11 17.50
N GLY A 10 -6.60 -17.29 18.18
CA GLY A 10 -6.27 -15.90 18.49
C GLY A 10 -5.92 -15.07 17.26
N CYS A 11 -6.05 -15.62 16.05
CA CYS A 11 -5.74 -14.94 14.79
C CYS A 11 -6.82 -13.89 14.52
N ASP A 12 -8.06 -14.22 14.88
CA ASP A 12 -9.21 -13.31 14.80
C ASP A 12 -9.14 -12.17 15.80
N SER A 13 -8.50 -12.36 16.96
CA SER A 13 -8.32 -11.29 17.95
C SER A 13 -7.29 -10.23 17.50
N VAL A 14 -6.40 -10.58 16.57
CA VAL A 14 -5.48 -9.63 15.96
C VAL A 14 -6.22 -8.88 14.85
N LYS A 15 -6.57 -7.61 15.10
CA LYS A 15 -7.29 -6.78 14.14
C LYS A 15 -6.42 -6.39 12.94
N ASP A 16 -7.07 -5.99 11.84
CA ASP A 16 -6.39 -5.35 10.72
C ASP A 16 -5.81 -3.99 11.15
N LEU A 17 -4.78 -3.53 10.45
CA LEU A 17 -4.17 -2.22 10.70
C LEU A 17 -5.11 -1.11 10.21
N THR A 18 -5.22 0.01 10.92
CA THR A 18 -6.08 1.13 10.47
C THR A 18 -5.35 2.14 9.59
N LEU A 19 -4.22 1.76 8.97
CA LEU A 19 -3.31 2.67 8.24
C LEU A 19 -2.92 3.90 9.06
N GLN A 20 -2.49 3.68 10.30
CA GLN A 20 -2.00 4.74 11.19
C GLN A 20 -0.56 4.45 11.62
N ARG A 21 0.26 5.51 11.77
CA ARG A 21 1.67 5.38 12.17
C ARG A 21 1.84 4.59 13.47
N ASN A 22 0.99 4.87 14.45
CA ASN A 22 1.02 4.23 15.77
C ASN A 22 0.67 2.74 15.70
N ASP A 23 -0.28 2.38 14.84
CA ASP A 23 -0.73 1.01 14.66
C ASP A 23 0.34 0.14 14.02
N ILE A 24 1.02 0.66 12.98
CA ILE A 24 2.15 -0.03 12.35
C ILE A 24 3.28 -0.20 13.36
N SER A 25 3.62 0.85 14.10
CA SER A 25 4.67 0.81 15.14
C SER A 25 4.34 -0.20 16.25
N LYS A 26 3.08 -0.28 16.66
CA LYS A 26 2.59 -1.29 17.61
C LYS A 26 2.69 -2.69 17.02
N ARG A 27 2.25 -2.88 15.77
CA ARG A 27 2.30 -4.19 15.10
C ARG A 27 3.73 -4.68 14.88
N ILE A 28 4.71 -3.82 14.62
CA ILE A 28 6.13 -4.22 14.58
C ILE A 28 6.54 -4.89 15.90
N LYS A 29 6.13 -4.33 17.05
CA LYS A 29 6.43 -4.91 18.38
C LYS A 29 5.71 -6.24 18.58
N GLU A 30 4.43 -6.32 18.23
CA GLU A 30 3.59 -7.53 18.34
C GLU A 30 4.07 -8.67 17.44
N SER A 31 4.57 -8.32 16.24
CA SER A 31 4.96 -9.28 15.21
C SER A 31 6.08 -10.21 15.65
N LYS A 32 6.93 -9.76 16.57
CA LYS A 32 7.94 -10.62 17.21
C LYS A 32 7.32 -11.83 17.91
N MET A 33 6.19 -11.64 18.58
CA MET A 33 5.46 -12.72 19.27
C MET A 33 4.56 -13.48 18.32
N LEU A 34 3.88 -12.81 17.38
CA LEU A 34 3.00 -13.46 16.40
C LEU A 34 3.76 -14.49 15.55
N LYS A 35 4.99 -14.17 15.13
CA LYS A 35 5.83 -15.08 14.33
C LYS A 35 6.06 -16.44 14.98
N LYS A 36 6.07 -16.54 16.31
CA LYS A 36 6.26 -17.84 17.02
C LYS A 36 5.14 -18.85 16.74
N ARG A 37 3.98 -18.35 16.30
CA ARG A 37 2.77 -19.15 16.05
C ARG A 37 2.64 -19.56 14.58
N PHE A 38 3.49 -19.00 13.73
CA PHE A 38 3.38 -19.11 12.29
C PHE A 38 4.58 -19.85 11.71
N ARG A 39 4.34 -20.57 10.62
CA ARG A 39 5.39 -21.16 9.79
C ARG A 39 5.60 -20.29 8.57
N LEU A 40 6.86 -19.97 8.28
CA LEU A 40 7.24 -19.33 7.02
C LEU A 40 7.07 -20.35 5.88
N ILE A 41 6.34 -19.98 4.83
CA ILE A 41 6.05 -20.86 3.69
C ILE A 41 6.60 -20.34 2.36
N ALA A 42 6.88 -19.05 2.23
CA ALA A 42 7.60 -18.50 1.08
C ALA A 42 8.31 -17.19 1.43
N LYS A 43 9.29 -16.82 0.59
CA LYS A 43 9.98 -15.53 0.62
C LYS A 43 9.96 -14.96 -0.79
N HIS A 44 9.67 -13.69 -0.92
CA HIS A 44 9.72 -13.01 -2.21
C HIS A 44 11.18 -12.71 -2.59
N SER A 45 11.44 -12.58 -3.89
CA SER A 45 12.80 -12.37 -4.43
C SER A 45 13.43 -11.04 -4.03
N ASN A 46 12.61 -10.03 -3.66
CA ASN A 46 13.10 -8.75 -3.14
C ASN A 46 13.68 -8.84 -1.72
N GLY A 47 13.49 -9.97 -1.02
CA GLY A 47 14.00 -10.19 0.34
C GLY A 47 13.25 -9.46 1.47
N GLU A 48 12.35 -8.53 1.12
CA GLU A 48 11.56 -7.74 2.08
C GLU A 48 10.27 -8.46 2.46
N GLU A 49 9.65 -9.15 1.49
CA GLU A 49 8.35 -9.76 1.68
C GLU A 49 8.45 -11.25 2.03
N LYS A 50 7.65 -11.65 3.02
CA LYS A 50 7.61 -13.04 3.52
C LYS A 50 6.19 -13.51 3.71
N LEU A 51 5.92 -14.75 3.33
CA LEU A 51 4.61 -15.37 3.48
C LEU A 51 4.63 -16.37 4.63
N TYR A 52 3.68 -16.20 5.54
CA TYR A 52 3.50 -17.03 6.72
C TYR A 52 2.12 -17.68 6.70
N VAL A 53 2.04 -18.85 7.32
CA VAL A 53 0.78 -19.54 7.61
C VAL A 53 0.67 -19.80 9.10
N CYS A 54 -0.51 -19.59 9.68
CA CYS A 54 -0.73 -19.96 11.07
C CYS A 54 -0.79 -21.48 11.25
N ASN A 55 -0.07 -22.00 12.24
CA ASN A 55 -0.04 -23.44 12.54
C ASN A 55 -1.37 -24.02 13.03
N GLU A 56 -2.30 -23.17 13.48
CA GLU A 56 -3.57 -23.61 14.09
C GLU A 56 -4.77 -23.47 13.13
N CYS A 57 -4.94 -22.32 12.46
CA CYS A 57 -6.11 -22.08 11.58
C CYS A 57 -5.79 -22.00 10.09
N ASN A 58 -4.51 -22.12 9.70
CA ASN A 58 -4.06 -21.94 8.32
C ASN A 58 -4.29 -20.54 7.69
N GLN A 59 -4.68 -19.52 8.47
CA GLN A 59 -4.74 -18.13 8.01
C GLN A 59 -3.37 -17.69 7.47
N LEU A 60 -3.38 -17.05 6.30
CA LEU A 60 -2.19 -16.47 5.69
C LEU A 60 -1.89 -15.08 6.23
N TRP A 61 -0.62 -14.83 6.42
CA TRP A 61 -0.07 -13.56 6.89
C TRP A 61 1.11 -13.17 6.02
N GLN A 62 1.19 -11.90 5.64
CA GLN A 62 2.37 -11.35 4.97
C GLN A 62 3.18 -10.55 5.98
N GLY A 63 4.50 -10.72 5.93
CA GLY A 63 5.47 -9.89 6.62
C GLY A 63 6.17 -8.96 5.65
N SER A 64 6.25 -7.69 6.04
CA SER A 64 6.93 -6.62 5.30
C SER A 64 7.79 -5.79 6.26
N TYR A 65 8.78 -5.06 5.73
CA TYR A 65 9.63 -4.17 6.52
C TYR A 65 9.23 -2.72 6.35
N ALA A 66 8.84 -2.09 7.46
CA ALA A 66 8.44 -0.69 7.45
C ALA A 66 9.67 0.23 7.61
N TRP A 67 10.37 0.53 6.52
CA TRP A 67 11.60 1.33 6.54
C TRP A 67 11.42 2.71 7.21
N ASN A 68 10.26 3.35 6.99
CA ASN A 68 9.87 4.64 7.61
C ASN A 68 9.52 4.57 9.11
N PHE A 69 9.56 3.37 9.69
CA PHE A 69 9.07 3.07 11.04
C PHE A 69 10.10 2.30 11.87
N GLY A 70 11.38 2.59 11.65
CA GLY A 70 12.49 1.93 12.35
C GLY A 70 12.89 0.59 11.74
N ASN A 71 12.52 0.36 10.47
CA ASN A 71 12.90 -0.82 9.68
C ASN A 71 12.54 -2.16 10.35
N GLY A 72 11.41 -2.17 11.05
CA GLY A 72 10.90 -3.37 11.72
C GLY A 72 10.03 -4.19 10.80
N GLU A 73 10.20 -5.51 10.84
CA GLU A 73 9.25 -6.44 10.21
C GLU A 73 7.92 -6.42 10.98
N TYR A 74 6.83 -6.32 10.24
CA TYR A 74 5.48 -6.39 10.79
C TYR A 74 4.60 -7.34 9.96
N LEU A 75 3.64 -7.99 10.63
CA LEU A 75 2.73 -8.95 10.01
C LEU A 75 1.33 -8.39 9.86
N PHE A 76 0.69 -8.65 8.73
CA PHE A 76 -0.72 -8.36 8.48
C PHE A 76 -1.41 -9.54 7.79
N LYS A 77 -2.72 -9.66 8.00
CA LYS A 77 -3.52 -10.72 7.38
C LYS A 77 -3.64 -10.46 5.89
N ILE A 78 -3.63 -11.53 5.12
CA ILE A 78 -3.95 -11.48 3.70
C ILE A 78 -5.00 -12.53 3.35
N PRO A 79 -5.81 -12.31 2.30
CA PRO A 79 -6.67 -13.35 1.76
C PRO A 79 -5.90 -14.60 1.35
N SER A 80 -6.60 -15.74 1.27
CA SER A 80 -6.02 -16.99 0.77
C SER A 80 -5.51 -16.82 -0.66
N ILE A 81 -4.30 -17.29 -0.93
CA ILE A 81 -3.64 -17.18 -2.23
C ILE A 81 -2.70 -18.38 -2.44
N GLU A 82 -2.56 -18.82 -3.69
CA GLU A 82 -1.54 -19.81 -4.06
C GLU A 82 -0.13 -19.20 -3.96
N ILE A 83 0.82 -19.94 -3.39
CA ILE A 83 2.20 -19.46 -3.17
C ILE A 83 2.83 -18.91 -4.46
N LYS A 84 2.72 -19.64 -5.58
CA LYS A 84 3.26 -19.19 -6.88
C LYS A 84 2.66 -17.86 -7.35
N LYS A 85 1.38 -17.63 -7.07
CA LYS A 85 0.71 -16.36 -7.41
C LYS A 85 1.15 -15.23 -6.49
N TRP A 86 1.42 -15.53 -5.22
CA TRP A 86 1.97 -14.56 -4.28
C TRP A 86 3.42 -14.18 -4.61
N GLU A 87 4.24 -15.12 -5.08
CA GLU A 87 5.62 -14.86 -5.51
C GLU A 87 5.70 -13.95 -6.73
N VAL A 88 4.73 -14.02 -7.64
CA VAL A 88 4.63 -13.10 -8.79
C VAL A 88 4.06 -11.75 -8.37
N GLU A 89 3.04 -11.76 -7.52
CA GLU A 89 2.32 -10.55 -7.13
C GLU A 89 1.77 -10.68 -5.68
N HIS A 90 2.59 -10.22 -4.74
CA HIS A 90 2.27 -10.18 -3.31
C HIS A 90 1.29 -9.04 -3.00
N TYR A 91 0.77 -9.01 -1.77
CA TYR A 91 -0.14 -7.93 -1.35
C TYR A 91 0.66 -6.67 -1.01
N THR A 92 0.14 -5.51 -1.38
CA THR A 92 0.78 -4.24 -1.04
C THR A 92 0.86 -4.07 0.48
N ALA A 93 2.03 -3.69 0.98
CA ALA A 93 2.26 -3.47 2.40
C ALA A 93 1.44 -2.25 2.91
N PRO A 94 0.74 -2.35 4.05
CA PRO A 94 -0.03 -1.24 4.61
C PRO A 94 0.76 0.06 4.81
N ASP A 95 2.03 -0.01 5.18
CA ASP A 95 2.88 1.16 5.39
C ASP A 95 3.21 1.90 4.08
N GLU A 96 3.37 1.18 2.96
CA GLU A 96 3.54 1.79 1.64
C GLU A 96 2.29 2.58 1.23
N ILE A 97 1.10 2.01 1.46
CA ILE A 97 -0.17 2.69 1.18
C ILE A 97 -0.27 3.95 2.03
N LEU A 98 -0.02 3.86 3.34
CA LEU A 98 -0.05 5.00 4.25
C LEU A 98 0.90 6.11 3.79
N MET A 99 2.14 5.76 3.48
CA MET A 99 3.17 6.74 3.09
C MET A 99 2.85 7.40 1.75
N TYR A 100 2.39 6.62 0.77
CA TYR A 100 1.94 7.16 -0.51
C TYR A 100 0.79 8.14 -0.30
N LEU A 101 -0.26 7.74 0.41
CA LEU A 101 -1.44 8.59 0.61
C LEU A 101 -1.08 9.88 1.36
N ALA A 102 -0.32 9.80 2.45
CA ALA A 102 0.05 10.97 3.25
C ALA A 102 0.89 11.99 2.46
N LEU A 103 1.86 11.53 1.66
CA LEU A 103 2.73 12.42 0.89
C LEU A 103 2.02 12.99 -0.34
N MET A 104 1.15 12.21 -0.99
CA MET A 104 0.33 12.70 -2.09
C MET A 104 -0.70 13.73 -1.62
N ASP A 105 -1.38 13.47 -0.50
CA ASP A 105 -2.32 14.41 0.10
C ASP A 105 -1.64 15.73 0.46
N ARG A 106 -0.49 15.66 1.13
CA ARG A 106 0.34 16.83 1.42
C ARG A 106 0.73 17.60 0.16
N PHE A 107 1.22 16.91 -0.87
CA PHE A 107 1.60 17.55 -2.13
C PHE A 107 0.43 18.30 -2.77
N LEU A 108 -0.77 17.73 -2.75
CA LEU A 108 -1.94 18.32 -3.39
C LEU A 108 -2.56 19.47 -2.59
N THR A 109 -2.44 19.43 -1.27
CA THR A 109 -3.02 20.44 -0.36
C THR A 109 -2.09 21.62 -0.12
N GLU A 110 -0.77 21.40 -0.09
CA GLU A 110 0.21 22.48 0.10
C GLU A 110 0.50 23.27 -1.19
N ASN A 111 0.08 22.78 -2.37
CA ASN A 111 0.31 23.42 -3.65
C ASN A 111 -1.01 23.84 -4.30
N THR A 112 -1.02 24.98 -4.97
CA THR A 112 -2.15 25.41 -5.80
C THR A 112 -1.88 25.10 -7.26
N PHE A 113 -2.73 24.29 -7.87
CA PHE A 113 -2.65 23.95 -9.28
C PHE A 113 -3.75 24.69 -10.03
N VAL A 114 -3.38 25.35 -11.13
CA VAL A 114 -4.31 26.06 -12.01
C VAL A 114 -4.03 25.62 -13.43
N ALA A 115 -5.06 25.29 -14.20
CA ALA A 115 -4.92 24.96 -15.61
C ALA A 115 -4.35 26.16 -16.39
N SER A 116 -3.44 25.89 -17.31
CA SER A 116 -2.95 26.85 -18.29
C SER A 116 -3.78 26.78 -19.57
N GLU A 117 -3.63 27.78 -20.45
CA GLU A 117 -4.24 27.76 -21.78
C GLU A 117 -3.56 26.73 -22.71
N GLU A 118 -2.29 26.44 -22.44
CA GLU A 118 -1.45 25.52 -23.22
C GLU A 118 -1.72 24.05 -22.87
N ASN A 119 -1.52 23.18 -23.85
CA ASN A 119 -1.61 21.74 -23.65
C ASN A 119 -0.32 21.18 -23.03
N CYS A 120 -0.45 20.03 -22.36
CA CYS A 120 0.69 19.27 -21.85
C CYS A 120 1.68 18.93 -22.98
N ARG A 121 2.98 19.14 -22.74
CA ARG A 121 4.04 18.84 -23.72
C ARG A 121 4.31 17.33 -23.89
N LYS A 122 3.74 16.48 -23.04
CA LYS A 122 3.96 15.03 -23.17
C LYS A 122 3.26 14.51 -24.42
N GLU A 123 3.97 13.72 -25.21
CA GLU A 123 3.43 13.08 -26.42
C GLU A 123 2.11 12.35 -26.12
N ASN A 124 1.14 12.51 -27.02
CA ASN A 124 -0.19 11.92 -26.93
C ASN A 124 -0.98 12.29 -25.66
N CYS A 125 -0.73 13.47 -25.08
CA CYS A 125 -1.50 13.99 -23.95
C CYS A 125 -2.34 15.21 -24.37
N ASN A 126 -3.66 15.11 -24.21
CA ASN A 126 -4.59 16.19 -24.56
C ASN A 126 -4.99 17.05 -23.35
N ASN A 127 -4.44 16.78 -22.18
CA ASN A 127 -4.73 17.51 -20.95
C ASN A 127 -4.06 18.89 -20.96
N LYS A 128 -4.66 19.87 -20.27
CA LYS A 128 -4.04 21.18 -20.06
C LYS A 128 -2.80 21.08 -19.19
N ALA A 129 -1.79 21.85 -19.51
CA ALA A 129 -0.63 21.99 -18.63
C ALA A 129 -1.03 22.79 -17.38
N VAL A 130 -0.32 22.60 -16.27
CA VAL A 130 -0.48 23.46 -15.09
C VAL A 130 0.25 24.79 -15.35
N LYS A 131 -0.35 25.92 -14.96
CA LYS A 131 0.24 27.25 -15.09
C LYS A 131 1.65 27.30 -14.49
N GLY A 132 2.62 27.75 -15.29
CA GLY A 132 4.04 27.80 -14.92
C GLY A 132 4.80 26.48 -15.13
N LEU A 133 4.12 25.41 -15.54
CA LEU A 133 4.70 24.13 -15.92
C LEU A 133 4.40 23.82 -17.38
N ASN A 134 5.23 22.97 -18.00
CA ASN A 134 5.00 22.47 -19.36
C ASN A 134 4.26 21.11 -19.38
N LEU A 135 3.77 20.65 -18.23
CA LEU A 135 3.15 19.34 -18.05
C LEU A 135 1.79 19.49 -17.36
N CYS A 136 0.85 18.62 -17.67
CA CYS A 136 -0.36 18.45 -16.86
C CYS A 136 -0.01 17.88 -15.48
N LEU A 137 -0.95 17.98 -14.53
CA LEU A 137 -0.70 17.53 -13.15
C LEU A 137 -0.28 16.06 -13.07
N GLU A 138 -0.93 15.19 -13.84
CA GLU A 138 -0.59 13.76 -13.87
C GLU A 138 0.85 13.51 -14.34
N HIS A 139 1.28 14.15 -15.43
CA HIS A 139 2.65 13.99 -15.95
C HIS A 139 3.69 14.67 -15.07
N HIS A 140 3.34 15.78 -14.42
CA HIS A 140 4.21 16.42 -13.44
C HIS A 140 4.46 15.48 -12.25
N ILE A 141 3.40 14.88 -11.70
CA ILE A 141 3.51 13.90 -10.60
C ILE A 141 4.36 12.71 -11.03
N LYS A 142 4.11 12.11 -12.21
CA LYS A 142 4.93 11.01 -12.73
C LYS A 142 6.40 11.43 -12.86
N SER A 143 6.68 12.66 -13.29
CA SER A 143 8.04 13.17 -13.38
C SER A 143 8.68 13.32 -12.00
N LEU A 144 7.95 13.82 -10.99
CA LEU A 144 8.43 13.92 -9.61
C LEU A 144 8.68 12.54 -8.98
N GLN A 145 7.81 11.57 -9.25
CA GLN A 145 7.99 10.18 -8.81
C GLN A 145 9.21 9.52 -9.47
N TYR A 146 9.47 9.83 -10.73
CA TYR A 146 10.62 9.30 -11.46
C TYR A 146 11.95 9.77 -10.86
N ILE A 147 12.04 11.07 -10.50
CA ILE A 147 13.25 11.65 -9.89
C ILE A 147 13.32 11.45 -8.37
N GLY A 148 12.32 10.82 -7.74
CA GLY A 148 12.32 10.51 -6.31
C GLY A 148 11.83 11.64 -5.39
N ASN A 149 11.22 12.69 -5.92
CA ASN A 149 10.64 13.79 -5.13
C ASN A 149 9.23 13.49 -4.60
N LEU A 150 8.54 12.50 -5.19
CA LEU A 150 7.26 11.98 -4.71
C LEU A 150 7.32 10.46 -4.57
N PRO A 151 6.52 9.85 -3.66
CA PRO A 151 6.50 8.40 -3.51
C PRO A 151 5.97 7.73 -4.77
N LYS A 152 6.57 6.60 -5.14
CA LYS A 152 6.02 5.75 -6.21
C LYS A 152 4.64 5.23 -5.80
N THR A 153 3.77 5.05 -6.79
CA THR A 153 2.49 4.37 -6.58
C THR A 153 2.74 2.96 -6.02
N PRO A 154 2.06 2.56 -4.92
CA PRO A 154 2.21 1.23 -4.35
C PRO A 154 1.93 0.14 -5.38
N LYS A 155 2.70 -0.94 -5.34
CA LYS A 155 2.59 -2.07 -6.27
C LYS A 155 2.02 -3.30 -5.57
N GLY A 156 1.51 -4.25 -6.35
CA GLY A 156 0.97 -5.51 -5.86
C GLY A 156 -0.54 -5.47 -5.65
N LYS A 157 -1.06 -6.55 -5.04
CA LYS A 157 -2.49 -6.73 -4.80
C LYS A 157 -2.95 -5.92 -3.61
N LEU A 158 -4.05 -5.20 -3.76
CA LEU A 158 -4.72 -4.58 -2.64
C LEU A 158 -5.60 -5.61 -1.92
N SER A 159 -5.36 -5.82 -0.64
CA SER A 159 -6.29 -6.54 0.24
C SER A 159 -7.14 -5.54 1.02
N ASP A 160 -8.38 -5.93 1.31
CA ASP A 160 -9.22 -5.17 2.22
C ASP A 160 -8.76 -5.40 3.67
N PRO A 161 -8.88 -4.38 4.55
CA PRO A 161 -9.54 -3.09 4.32
C PRO A 161 -8.71 -2.04 3.56
N TYR A 162 -7.41 -2.28 3.36
CA TYR A 162 -6.48 -1.28 2.81
C TYR A 162 -6.83 -0.84 1.38
N GLY A 163 -7.28 -1.78 0.55
CA GLY A 163 -7.70 -1.51 -0.82
C GLY A 163 -8.87 -0.54 -0.92
N GLN A 164 -9.85 -0.64 -0.02
CA GLN A 164 -10.99 0.28 0.01
C GLN A 164 -10.53 1.72 0.30
N ILE A 165 -9.64 1.87 1.29
CA ILE A 165 -9.08 3.18 1.66
C ILE A 165 -8.30 3.75 0.48
N TYR A 166 -7.39 2.96 -0.11
CA TYR A 166 -6.60 3.39 -1.26
C TYR A 166 -7.48 3.84 -2.44
N ARG A 167 -8.50 3.05 -2.81
CA ARG A 167 -9.41 3.38 -3.90
C ARG A 167 -10.19 4.67 -3.65
N LYS A 168 -10.67 4.88 -2.41
CA LYS A 168 -11.36 6.12 -2.02
C LYS A 168 -10.48 7.35 -2.22
N TYR A 169 -9.23 7.29 -1.75
CA TYR A 169 -8.29 8.41 -1.93
C TYR A 169 -7.87 8.59 -3.39
N LYS A 170 -7.69 7.50 -4.14
CA LYS A 170 -7.37 7.56 -5.56
C LYS A 170 -8.47 8.25 -6.37
N ALA A 171 -9.74 8.05 -6.01
CA ALA A 171 -10.85 8.74 -6.66
C ALA A 171 -10.80 10.26 -6.45
N ILE A 172 -10.50 10.72 -5.22
CA ILE A 172 -10.31 12.15 -4.91
C ILE A 172 -9.15 12.73 -5.72
N PHE A 173 -8.06 11.98 -5.83
CA PHE A 173 -6.91 12.36 -6.64
C PHE A 173 -7.26 12.52 -8.12
N ASP A 174 -8.00 11.55 -8.67
CA ASP A 174 -8.42 11.57 -10.07
C ASP A 174 -9.37 12.73 -10.35
N GLU A 175 -10.27 13.04 -9.41
CA GLU A 175 -11.12 14.23 -9.48
C GLU A 175 -10.30 15.53 -9.51
N ALA A 176 -9.28 15.66 -8.64
CA ALA A 176 -8.39 16.82 -8.64
C ALA A 176 -7.64 16.98 -9.98
N ILE A 177 -7.24 15.88 -10.62
CA ILE A 177 -6.64 15.91 -11.97
C ILE A 177 -7.68 16.34 -13.01
N MET A 178 -8.90 15.79 -12.94
CA MET A 178 -9.97 16.10 -13.90
C MET A 178 -10.38 17.58 -13.85
N LEU A 179 -10.42 18.19 -12.67
CA LEU A 179 -10.76 19.62 -12.52
C LEU A 179 -9.74 20.57 -13.17
N LEU A 180 -8.55 20.08 -13.55
CA LEU A 180 -7.52 20.84 -14.24
C LEU A 180 -7.46 20.60 -15.75
N ASN A 181 -8.28 19.69 -16.28
CA ASN A 181 -8.35 19.37 -17.70
C ASN A 181 -9.51 20.09 -18.36
#